data_AF-A0A7C6WMR1-F1
#
_entry.id   AF-A0A7C6WMR1-F1
#
_cell.length_a   1.000
_cell.length_b   1.000
_cell.length_c   1.000
_cell.angle_alpha   90.00
_cell.angle_beta   90.00
_cell.angle_gamma   90.00
#
_symmetry.space_group_name_H-M   'P 1'
#
loop_
_entity.id
_entity.type
_entity.pdbx_description
1 polymer ?
#
loop_
_entity_poly.entity_id
_entity_poly.type
_entity_poly.pdbx_seq_one_letter_code
_entity_poly.pdbx_strand_id
1 'polypeptide(L)'
;MFFVGAIAALPIKPIKNIWGKIPVKAKWFKAIVLALVFFLAIGTTPASVWEDNNNDSSIVETEETEISDKGSTHDVEESISTEPEETKNPEVTEDPEELVELEKPDETEGLEEETGITSETTQEVTKTEDVTENTDSVAQFDLSVIPVYTGKAYAAVNDNNPFFTDAELLSASTSYESYANLDELGRCGVSIASVGQDIMPTEKRGSIGSVKPSGWQTVKYNGVVNGNYLYNRSHLIGFQLTGENANTKNLITGTRYMNVDGMLPFENMVADYVKETNNHVLYRVTPIFEGSNLVASGVLIEAKSVEDSGDGILFNVYVYNVQPGVIIDYKTGNSELDETIAVQEPTTKPTPAEEEKAPTNEIRYVLNTNTKKFHYPTCSSVKTIKDSNMKEFKGDREDLIS
;
A
#
# COMPACT_ATOMS: atom_id res chain seq x y z
N MET A 1 73.63 -8.02 -16.89
CA MET A 1 72.28 -7.91 -16.28
C MET A 1 71.88 -6.45 -16.39
N PHE A 2 71.34 -5.95 -17.51
CA PHE A 2 70.00 -6.17 -18.06
C PHE A 2 68.89 -6.05 -17.02
N PHE A 3 68.37 -4.84 -16.79
CA PHE A 3 67.07 -4.40 -17.34
C PHE A 3 66.91 -2.88 -17.15
N VAL A 4 66.80 -2.17 -18.27
CA VAL A 4 66.34 -0.77 -18.34
C VAL A 4 64.82 -0.83 -18.41
N GLY A 5 64.14 -0.28 -17.41
CA GLY A 5 62.68 -0.19 -17.37
C GLY A 5 62.23 1.26 -17.56
N ALA A 6 61.81 1.58 -18.77
CA ALA A 6 61.22 2.87 -19.14
C ALA A 6 59.86 3.05 -18.45
N ILE A 7 59.65 4.20 -17.79
CA ILE A 7 58.30 4.70 -17.49
C ILE A 7 57.96 5.73 -18.55
N ALA A 8 57.01 5.38 -19.40
CA ALA A 8 56.45 6.23 -20.43
C ALA A 8 55.74 7.43 -19.78
N ALA A 9 56.21 8.64 -20.08
CA ALA A 9 55.47 9.86 -19.83
C ALA A 9 54.32 9.96 -20.85
N LEU A 10 53.08 9.80 -20.38
CA LEU A 10 51.90 10.11 -21.20
C LEU A 10 51.78 11.64 -21.39
N PRO A 11 51.45 12.13 -22.60
CA PRO A 11 51.26 13.55 -22.83
C PRO A 11 49.91 14.00 -22.23
N ILE A 12 49.96 14.66 -21.07
CA ILE A 12 48.80 15.40 -20.55
C ILE A 12 48.56 16.60 -21.46
N LYS A 13 47.60 16.50 -22.37
CA LYS A 13 47.07 17.65 -23.10
C LYS A 13 46.49 18.63 -22.09
N PRO A 14 46.71 19.95 -22.23
CA PRO A 14 46.04 20.92 -21.38
C PRO A 14 44.54 20.88 -21.69
N ILE A 15 43.73 20.45 -20.72
CA ILE A 15 42.27 20.60 -20.76
C ILE A 15 41.98 22.10 -20.63
N LYS A 16 42.03 22.81 -21.76
CA LYS A 16 41.30 24.07 -21.90
C LYS A 16 39.88 23.71 -22.33
N ASN A 17 38.90 24.28 -21.63
CA ASN A 17 37.45 24.30 -21.92
C ASN A 17 36.59 23.09 -21.49
N ILE A 18 36.44 22.88 -20.17
CA ILE A 18 35.26 22.18 -19.61
C ILE A 18 34.23 23.16 -19.00
N TRP A 19 34.48 24.46 -19.04
CA TRP A 19 33.57 25.49 -18.49
C TRP A 19 32.57 26.09 -19.49
N GLY A 20 32.16 25.32 -20.50
CA GLY A 20 31.29 25.80 -21.58
C GLY A 20 29.84 25.32 -21.56
N LYS A 21 29.45 24.38 -20.68
CA LYS A 21 28.11 23.75 -20.72
C LYS A 21 27.48 23.48 -19.35
N ILE A 22 27.66 24.40 -18.39
CA ILE A 22 26.91 24.35 -17.13
C ILE A 22 26.26 25.72 -16.90
N PRO A 23 24.92 25.84 -16.91
CA PRO A 23 24.26 27.11 -16.69
C PRO A 23 24.16 27.35 -15.18
N VAL A 24 25.20 27.89 -14.56
CA VAL A 24 25.14 28.22 -13.12
C VAL A 24 25.45 29.69 -12.90
N LYS A 25 24.40 30.49 -12.72
CA LYS A 25 24.47 31.89 -12.27
C LYS A 25 24.73 31.94 -10.76
N ALA A 26 25.89 31.47 -10.31
CA ALA A 26 26.24 31.56 -8.90
C ALA A 26 27.74 31.41 -8.67
N LYS A 27 28.41 32.51 -8.33
CA LYS A 27 29.86 32.54 -8.03
C LYS A 27 30.26 31.64 -6.84
N TRP A 28 29.32 31.30 -5.95
CA TRP A 28 29.57 30.46 -4.77
C TRP A 28 29.77 28.97 -5.10
N PHE A 29 29.25 28.49 -6.23
CA PHE A 29 29.35 27.09 -6.65
C PHE A 29 30.79 26.67 -7.00
N LYS A 30 31.62 27.60 -7.49
CA LYS A 30 33.04 27.34 -7.79
C LYS A 30 33.89 27.15 -6.53
N ALA A 31 33.51 27.77 -5.42
CA ALA A 31 34.23 27.66 -4.15
C ALA A 31 33.97 26.31 -3.45
N ILE A 32 32.75 25.77 -3.56
CA ILE A 32 32.35 24.50 -2.95
C ILE A 32 33.03 23.31 -3.63
N VAL A 33 33.11 23.31 -4.96
CA VAL A 33 33.77 22.23 -5.73
C VAL A 33 35.27 22.18 -5.45
N LEU A 34 35.92 23.32 -5.19
CA LEU A 34 37.34 23.38 -4.82
C LEU A 34 37.61 22.91 -3.39
N ALA A 35 36.66 23.08 -2.47
CA ALA A 35 36.77 22.60 -1.09
C ALA A 35 36.60 21.08 -0.98
N LEU A 36 35.72 20.47 -1.79
CA LEU A 36 35.49 19.02 -1.80
C LEU A 36 36.68 18.22 -2.36
N VAL A 37 37.46 18.80 -3.27
CA VAL A 37 38.69 18.18 -3.79
C VAL A 37 39.83 18.23 -2.75
N PHE A 38 39.76 19.10 -1.74
CA PHE A 38 40.79 19.25 -0.71
C PHE A 38 40.61 18.29 0.49
N PHE A 39 39.40 17.77 0.72
CA PHE A 39 39.10 16.85 1.82
C PHE A 39 39.29 15.36 1.49
N LEU A 40 39.58 15.00 0.24
CA LEU A 40 39.86 13.60 -0.16
C LEU A 40 41.34 13.21 -0.11
N ALA A 41 42.22 14.06 0.46
CA ALA A 41 43.68 13.90 0.40
C ALA A 41 44.39 14.05 1.75
N ILE A 42 43.82 13.51 2.84
CA ILE A 42 44.52 13.16 4.09
C ILE A 42 43.73 11.96 4.64
N GLY A 43 44.22 10.73 4.79
CA GLY A 43 45.56 10.24 5.06
C GLY A 43 45.37 9.14 6.11
N THR A 44 45.40 7.89 5.68
CA THR A 44 45.34 6.68 6.51
C THR A 44 46.68 6.47 7.24
N THR A 45 46.67 6.12 8.53
CA THR A 45 47.56 5.11 9.17
C THR A 45 47.07 4.71 10.58
N PRO A 46 47.37 3.47 11.06
CA PRO A 46 46.95 2.93 12.37
C PRO A 46 48.10 2.87 13.40
N ALA A 47 47.80 2.78 14.72
CA ALA A 47 48.53 1.94 15.71
C ALA A 47 48.06 2.11 17.19
N SER A 48 48.08 0.95 17.88
CA SER A 48 48.48 0.64 19.28
C SER A 48 47.58 0.97 20.49
N VAL A 49 46.89 -0.10 20.96
CA VAL A 49 47.06 -0.81 22.27
C VAL A 49 47.82 -0.10 23.40
N TRP A 50 47.14 0.00 24.56
CA TRP A 50 47.70 -0.29 25.88
C TRP A 50 46.59 -0.87 26.79
N GLU A 51 46.86 -2.04 27.37
CA GLU A 51 46.17 -2.61 28.53
C GLU A 51 46.74 -1.98 29.81
N ASP A 52 45.92 -1.87 30.85
CA ASP A 52 46.31 -2.41 32.17
C ASP A 52 45.10 -2.64 33.08
N ASN A 53 45.22 -3.75 33.81
CA ASN A 53 44.22 -4.48 34.60
C ASN A 53 44.22 -4.10 36.10
N ASN A 54 43.25 -4.71 36.79
CA ASN A 54 43.16 -5.03 38.23
C ASN A 54 42.59 -3.92 39.14
N ASN A 55 41.74 -4.22 40.14
CA ASN A 55 41.60 -5.41 40.98
C ASN A 55 40.18 -5.37 41.61
N ASP A 56 39.34 -6.41 41.51
CA ASP A 56 39.21 -7.55 42.46
C ASP A 56 38.34 -7.22 43.71
N SER A 57 37.13 -7.78 43.76
CA SER A 57 36.66 -8.87 44.65
C SER A 57 36.02 -8.33 45.94
N SER A 58 35.02 -8.95 46.57
CA SER A 58 34.81 -10.37 46.78
C SER A 58 33.44 -10.67 47.45
N ILE A 59 32.77 -11.75 46.98
CA ILE A 59 32.24 -12.89 47.77
C ILE A 59 30.99 -12.70 48.66
N VAL A 60 30.07 -13.64 48.93
CA VAL A 60 29.55 -14.98 48.49
C VAL A 60 28.30 -15.23 49.38
N GLU A 61 27.33 -16.03 48.92
CA GLU A 61 26.53 -17.08 49.64
C GLU A 61 25.16 -17.22 48.95
N THR A 62 24.92 -18.22 48.09
CA THR A 62 24.49 -19.63 48.35
C THR A 62 23.21 -19.78 49.16
N GLU A 63 22.16 -20.33 48.54
CA GLU A 63 21.56 -21.60 48.97
C GLU A 63 20.70 -22.21 47.86
N GLU A 64 20.86 -23.52 47.70
CA GLU A 64 20.08 -24.44 46.87
C GLU A 64 18.77 -24.82 47.60
N THR A 65 17.76 -25.27 46.86
CA THR A 65 17.07 -26.53 47.19
C THR A 65 16.26 -27.02 46.00
N GLU A 66 16.35 -28.33 45.81
CA GLU A 66 15.93 -29.10 44.66
C GLU A 66 14.77 -30.05 45.07
N ILE A 67 14.13 -30.63 44.05
CA ILE A 67 13.36 -31.90 44.02
C ILE A 67 11.84 -31.81 44.34
N SER A 68 11.00 -32.16 43.35
CA SER A 68 10.31 -33.47 43.32
C SER A 68 9.25 -33.57 42.22
N ASP A 69 9.53 -34.46 41.30
CA ASP A 69 8.68 -35.20 40.35
C ASP A 69 7.35 -35.75 40.94
N LYS A 70 6.32 -35.84 40.08
CA LYS A 70 5.39 -36.98 39.93
C LYS A 70 4.34 -36.72 38.84
N GLY A 71 4.36 -37.54 37.80
CA GLY A 71 3.22 -37.72 36.89
C GLY A 71 2.09 -38.55 37.49
N SER A 72 0.89 -38.44 36.91
CA SER A 72 -0.06 -39.55 36.77
C SER A 72 -1.16 -39.20 35.75
N THR A 73 -1.44 -40.22 34.94
CA THR A 73 -2.54 -40.45 34.01
C THR A 73 -3.92 -40.59 34.67
N HIS A 74 -4.96 -40.55 33.81
CA HIS A 74 -6.38 -40.95 33.92
C HIS A 74 -7.35 -39.77 33.77
N ASP A 75 -8.51 -39.87 33.15
CA ASP A 75 -9.14 -40.83 32.22
C ASP A 75 -10.35 -40.08 31.64
N VAL A 76 -10.77 -40.54 30.47
CA VAL A 76 -12.10 -40.46 29.84
C VAL A 76 -13.26 -40.06 30.76
N GLU A 77 -14.04 -39.05 30.35
CA GLU A 77 -15.51 -39.18 30.38
C GLU A 77 -16.18 -38.37 29.27
N GLU A 78 -17.15 -39.05 28.68
CA GLU A 78 -17.94 -38.80 27.49
C GLU A 78 -19.23 -38.10 27.92
N SER A 79 -19.66 -37.05 27.22
CA SER A 79 -21.05 -36.60 27.32
C SER A 79 -21.55 -36.04 25.99
N ILE A 80 -22.27 -36.90 25.28
CA ILE A 80 -23.17 -36.67 24.16
C ILE A 80 -24.37 -35.83 24.63
N SER A 81 -24.75 -34.80 23.86
CA SER A 81 -26.14 -34.32 23.73
C SER A 81 -26.26 -33.37 22.52
N THR A 82 -26.60 -33.90 21.35
CA THR A 82 -27.88 -33.67 20.61
C THR A 82 -28.13 -32.25 20.11
N GLU A 83 -28.02 -32.11 18.78
CA GLU A 83 -28.64 -31.08 17.93
C GLU A 83 -30.17 -31.06 18.05
N PRO A 84 -30.81 -29.99 17.54
CA PRO A 84 -31.70 -30.26 16.41
C PRO A 84 -31.45 -29.35 15.19
N GLU A 85 -31.49 -29.98 14.02
CA GLU A 85 -31.72 -29.38 12.70
C GLU A 85 -33.11 -28.76 12.58
N GLU A 86 -33.19 -27.65 11.82
CA GLU A 86 -34.20 -27.27 10.80
C GLU A 86 -34.13 -25.73 10.64
N THR A 87 -34.15 -25.10 9.47
CA THR A 87 -34.45 -25.46 8.08
C THR A 87 -33.75 -24.44 7.17
N LYS A 88 -33.26 -24.90 6.01
CA LYS A 88 -32.77 -24.06 4.92
C LYS A 88 -33.94 -23.39 4.19
N ASN A 89 -33.84 -22.09 3.95
CA ASN A 89 -34.43 -21.45 2.78
C ASN A 89 -33.44 -20.38 2.28
N PRO A 90 -32.94 -20.42 1.04
CA PRO A 90 -32.04 -19.39 0.54
C PRO A 90 -32.88 -18.25 -0.05
N GLU A 91 -32.92 -17.13 0.66
CA GLU A 91 -33.34 -15.86 0.09
C GLU A 91 -32.15 -15.32 -0.72
N VAL A 92 -32.27 -15.42 -2.05
CA VAL A 92 -31.35 -14.79 -3.01
C VAL A 92 -31.47 -13.28 -2.82
N THR A 93 -30.46 -12.68 -2.20
CA THR A 93 -30.31 -11.23 -2.08
C THR A 93 -29.26 -10.78 -3.08
N GLU A 94 -29.72 -10.09 -4.11
CA GLU A 94 -28.89 -9.37 -5.07
C GLU A 94 -28.15 -8.24 -4.37
N ASP A 95 -26.86 -8.08 -4.67
CA ASP A 95 -25.99 -7.00 -4.17
C ASP A 95 -25.18 -6.43 -5.35
N PRO A 96 -24.86 -5.13 -5.33
CA PRO A 96 -25.17 -4.23 -6.42
C PRO A 96 -24.07 -4.29 -7.48
N GLU A 97 -24.49 -4.56 -8.71
CA GLU A 97 -23.65 -4.31 -9.87
C GLU A 97 -23.28 -2.83 -9.92
N GLU A 98 -21.98 -2.59 -10.01
CA GLU A 98 -21.41 -1.32 -10.42
C GLU A 98 -21.98 -0.94 -11.79
N LEU A 99 -22.62 0.23 -11.89
CA LEU A 99 -23.26 0.73 -13.10
C LEU A 99 -22.29 0.73 -14.29
N VAL A 100 -22.42 -0.26 -15.18
CA VAL A 100 -21.79 -0.26 -16.50
C VAL A 100 -22.87 -0.19 -17.57
N GLU A 101 -22.83 0.89 -18.34
CA GLU A 101 -23.63 1.16 -19.51
C GLU A 101 -23.45 0.05 -20.58
N LEU A 102 -24.54 -0.62 -20.93
CA LEU A 102 -24.59 -1.75 -21.86
C LEU A 102 -24.77 -1.26 -23.30
N GLU A 103 -23.78 -1.51 -24.16
CA GLU A 103 -24.00 -1.75 -25.59
C GLU A 103 -23.80 -3.25 -25.88
N LYS A 104 -24.77 -3.83 -26.61
CA LYS A 104 -24.97 -5.27 -26.88
C LYS A 104 -23.88 -5.87 -27.78
N PRO A 105 -23.51 -7.15 -27.61
CA PRO A 105 -22.90 -7.94 -28.68
C PRO A 105 -23.93 -8.85 -29.37
N ASP A 106 -23.72 -9.04 -30.67
CA ASP A 106 -24.43 -9.94 -31.56
C ASP A 106 -23.81 -11.35 -31.45
N GLU A 107 -24.66 -12.36 -31.38
CA GLU A 107 -24.28 -13.78 -31.34
C GLU A 107 -23.74 -14.26 -32.70
N THR A 108 -22.81 -15.20 -32.70
CA THR A 108 -22.86 -16.33 -33.66
C THR A 108 -22.08 -17.53 -33.13
N GLU A 109 -22.78 -18.66 -33.10
CA GLU A 109 -22.31 -20.01 -32.85
C GLU A 109 -21.41 -20.54 -33.98
N GLY A 110 -20.60 -21.55 -33.64
CA GLY A 110 -19.89 -22.40 -34.60
C GLY A 110 -19.15 -23.53 -33.91
N LEU A 111 -19.86 -24.62 -33.59
CA LEU A 111 -19.33 -25.94 -33.27
C LEU A 111 -18.67 -26.56 -34.50
N GLU A 112 -17.57 -27.30 -34.33
CA GLU A 112 -17.31 -28.58 -35.05
C GLU A 112 -16.16 -29.37 -34.41
N GLU A 113 -16.20 -30.68 -34.68
CA GLU A 113 -15.74 -31.83 -33.89
C GLU A 113 -14.27 -32.28 -34.04
N GLU A 114 -13.86 -33.04 -33.01
CA GLU A 114 -12.97 -34.22 -32.92
C GLU A 114 -11.74 -34.38 -33.83
N THR A 115 -10.61 -34.75 -33.20
CA THR A 115 -10.00 -36.09 -33.37
C THR A 115 -9.02 -36.38 -32.23
N GLY A 116 -9.08 -37.59 -31.68
CA GLY A 116 -8.30 -38.02 -30.53
C GLY A 116 -6.85 -38.37 -30.83
N ILE A 117 -6.09 -38.62 -29.75
CA ILE A 117 -5.03 -39.63 -29.64
C ILE A 117 -4.81 -39.88 -28.14
N THR A 118 -4.97 -41.14 -27.76
CA THR A 118 -4.55 -41.73 -26.49
C THR A 118 -3.03 -41.93 -26.50
N SER A 119 -2.34 -41.53 -25.43
CA SER A 119 -1.11 -42.21 -25.00
C SER A 119 -0.84 -41.97 -23.52
N GLU A 120 -0.36 -43.05 -22.93
CA GLU A 120 -0.10 -43.32 -21.52
C GLU A 120 0.89 -42.32 -20.89
N THR A 121 0.70 -42.00 -19.61
CA THR A 121 1.77 -41.43 -18.80
C THR A 121 1.79 -42.12 -17.44
N THR A 122 2.86 -42.89 -17.29
CA THR A 122 3.40 -43.55 -16.12
C THR A 122 3.51 -42.61 -14.92
N GLN A 123 2.98 -43.06 -13.79
CA GLN A 123 3.24 -42.48 -12.48
C GLN A 123 4.69 -42.75 -12.09
N GLU A 124 5.47 -41.69 -11.88
CA GLU A 124 6.74 -41.79 -11.16
C GLU A 124 6.69 -40.89 -9.92
N VAL A 125 6.67 -41.57 -8.78
CA VAL A 125 6.71 -41.02 -7.43
C VAL A 125 8.12 -40.50 -7.20
N THR A 126 8.27 -39.18 -7.06
CA THR A 126 9.52 -38.61 -6.52
C THR A 126 9.22 -37.93 -5.19
N LYS A 127 9.77 -38.56 -4.15
CA LYS A 127 9.91 -38.12 -2.78
C LYS A 127 10.64 -36.76 -2.77
N THR A 128 9.99 -35.71 -2.28
CA THR A 128 10.65 -34.43 -2.02
C THR A 128 10.79 -34.26 -0.52
N GLU A 129 12.03 -34.00 -0.13
CA GLU A 129 12.50 -33.81 1.22
C GLU A 129 11.93 -32.53 1.82
N ASP A 130 11.75 -32.61 3.13
CA ASP A 130 11.33 -31.60 4.08
C ASP A 130 12.22 -30.34 3.97
N VAL A 131 11.70 -29.29 3.32
CA VAL A 131 12.30 -27.96 3.34
C VAL A 131 11.66 -27.21 4.51
N THR A 132 12.43 -27.17 5.59
CA THR A 132 12.17 -26.40 6.79
C THR A 132 12.06 -24.91 6.45
N GLU A 133 10.93 -24.35 6.86
CA GLU A 133 10.57 -22.93 7.06
C GLU A 133 11.61 -21.88 6.65
N ASN A 134 11.40 -21.27 5.48
CA ASN A 134 11.89 -19.93 5.20
C ASN A 134 10.82 -18.94 5.70
N THR A 135 10.88 -18.61 6.99
CA THR A 135 10.16 -17.44 7.52
C THR A 135 10.93 -16.20 7.08
N ASP A 136 10.58 -15.69 5.89
CA ASP A 136 11.13 -14.45 5.36
C ASP A 136 10.91 -13.32 6.38
N SER A 137 12.00 -12.92 7.01
CA SER A 137 12.06 -11.81 7.95
C SER A 137 11.85 -10.51 7.19
N VAL A 138 10.59 -10.09 7.08
CA VAL A 138 10.25 -8.70 6.80
C VAL A 138 10.95 -7.87 7.86
N ALA A 139 11.75 -6.88 7.45
CA ALA A 139 12.33 -5.91 8.38
C ALA A 139 11.21 -5.43 9.30
N GLN A 140 11.36 -5.67 10.61
CA GLN A 140 10.35 -5.41 11.62
C GLN A 140 9.99 -3.91 11.57
N PHE A 141 8.90 -3.58 10.88
CA PHE A 141 8.41 -2.21 10.79
C PHE A 141 7.96 -1.81 12.19
N ASP A 142 8.62 -0.79 12.74
CA ASP A 142 8.29 -0.30 14.07
C ASP A 142 6.96 0.44 14.03
N LEU A 143 5.91 -0.18 14.57
CA LEU A 143 4.57 0.40 14.63
C LEU A 143 4.53 1.77 15.33
N SER A 144 5.53 2.09 16.17
CA SER A 144 5.63 3.40 16.84
C SER A 144 5.79 4.57 15.87
N VAL A 145 6.21 4.31 14.63
CA VAL A 145 6.38 5.34 13.59
C VAL A 145 5.06 5.69 12.87
N ILE A 146 3.99 4.92 13.08
CA ILE A 146 2.67 5.22 12.52
C ILE A 146 2.08 6.41 13.30
N PRO A 147 1.77 7.54 12.62
CA PRO A 147 1.12 8.66 13.29
C PRO A 147 -0.26 8.26 13.82
N VAL A 148 -0.69 8.85 14.94
CA VAL A 148 -2.06 8.68 15.43
C VAL A 148 -3.04 9.26 14.40
N TYR A 149 -4.19 8.61 14.22
CA TYR A 149 -5.24 9.10 13.33
C TYR A 149 -5.72 10.49 13.75
N THR A 150 -5.75 11.43 12.80
CA THR A 150 -6.13 12.84 13.02
C THR A 150 -7.26 13.30 12.11
N GLY A 151 -8.06 12.37 11.57
CA GLY A 151 -9.15 12.68 10.65
C GLY A 151 -8.79 12.64 9.16
N LYS A 152 -7.58 12.21 8.81
CA LYS A 152 -7.12 12.03 7.42
C LYS A 152 -7.00 10.55 7.07
N ALA A 153 -7.42 10.16 5.87
CA ALA A 153 -7.38 8.77 5.40
C ALA A 153 -6.00 8.10 5.46
N TYR A 154 -4.93 8.90 5.37
CA TYR A 154 -3.55 8.41 5.42
C TYR A 154 -2.59 9.43 6.04
N ALA A 155 -1.40 8.95 6.39
CA ALA A 155 -0.27 9.77 6.79
C ALA A 155 1.03 9.26 6.13
N ALA A 156 1.95 10.18 5.83
CA ALA A 156 3.29 9.80 5.36
C ALA A 156 4.09 9.17 6.51
N VAL A 157 4.92 8.18 6.17
CA VAL A 157 5.80 7.46 7.08
C VAL A 157 7.22 7.51 6.53
N ASN A 158 8.23 7.50 7.41
CA ASN A 158 9.65 7.48 7.01
C ASN A 158 10.03 8.60 6.03
N ASP A 159 9.54 9.82 6.27
CA ASP A 159 9.69 10.97 5.37
C ASP A 159 9.27 10.66 3.92
N ASN A 160 8.24 9.81 3.77
CA ASN A 160 7.71 9.31 2.51
C ASN A 160 8.69 8.43 1.68
N ASN A 161 9.72 7.88 2.33
CA ASN A 161 10.70 6.98 1.68
C ASN A 161 10.37 5.51 1.98
N PRO A 162 10.28 4.63 0.97
CA PRO A 162 10.14 3.19 1.17
C PRO A 162 11.30 2.56 1.92
N PHE A 163 11.03 1.41 2.56
CA PHE A 163 12.01 0.54 3.21
C PHE A 163 12.54 -0.56 2.27
N PHE A 164 12.47 -0.36 0.96
CA PHE A 164 13.00 -1.33 0.01
C PHE A 164 14.51 -1.50 0.16
N THR A 165 14.94 -2.75 0.18
CA THR A 165 16.36 -3.10 0.12
C THR A 165 16.89 -2.92 -1.29
N ASP A 166 18.21 -2.77 -1.42
CA ASP A 166 18.85 -2.75 -2.74
C ASP A 166 18.56 -4.04 -3.52
N ALA A 167 18.52 -5.19 -2.85
CA ALA A 167 18.22 -6.48 -3.48
C ALA A 167 16.81 -6.51 -4.11
N GLU A 168 15.80 -6.00 -3.39
CA GLU A 168 14.43 -5.89 -3.92
C GLU A 168 14.39 -4.95 -5.13
N LEU A 169 15.07 -3.80 -5.07
CA LEU A 169 15.15 -2.86 -6.19
C LEU A 169 15.86 -3.45 -7.41
N LEU A 170 16.91 -4.26 -7.20
CA LEU A 170 17.58 -4.98 -8.29
C LEU A 170 16.65 -6.00 -8.96
N SER A 171 15.82 -6.71 -8.18
CA SER A 171 14.85 -7.66 -8.74
C SER A 171 13.66 -7.00 -9.44
N ALA A 172 13.39 -5.73 -9.15
CA ALA A 172 12.23 -5.01 -9.67
C ALA A 172 12.36 -4.55 -11.13
N SER A 173 13.47 -4.81 -11.82
CA SER A 173 13.60 -4.50 -13.26
C SER A 173 12.73 -5.37 -14.18
N THR A 174 12.07 -6.37 -13.62
CA THR A 174 11.13 -7.26 -14.31
C THR A 174 9.86 -7.37 -13.49
N SER A 175 8.72 -7.44 -14.16
CA SER A 175 7.43 -7.60 -13.50
C SER A 175 7.33 -8.91 -12.72
N TYR A 176 6.76 -8.82 -11.52
CA TYR A 176 6.39 -9.97 -10.70
C TYR A 176 5.34 -9.56 -9.68
N GLU A 177 4.68 -10.55 -9.09
CA GLU A 177 3.81 -10.37 -7.93
C GLU A 177 4.02 -11.53 -6.95
N SER A 178 3.86 -11.25 -5.66
CA SER A 178 3.97 -12.23 -4.59
C SER A 178 3.02 -11.86 -3.46
N TYR A 179 2.31 -12.88 -2.96
CA TYR A 179 1.32 -12.77 -1.91
C TYR A 179 1.68 -13.74 -0.79
N ALA A 180 1.94 -13.22 0.41
CA ALA A 180 2.23 -14.04 1.57
C ALA A 180 1.06 -14.99 1.87
N ASN A 181 1.37 -16.14 2.47
CA ASN A 181 0.34 -17.03 2.98
C ASN A 181 -0.49 -16.33 4.06
N LEU A 182 -1.73 -16.76 4.21
CA LEU A 182 -2.54 -16.38 5.35
C LEU A 182 -1.85 -16.87 6.63
N ASP A 183 -1.90 -16.07 7.69
CA ASP A 183 -1.43 -16.52 9.00
C ASP A 183 -2.42 -17.47 9.68
N GLU A 184 -2.10 -17.92 10.89
CA GLU A 184 -2.91 -18.88 11.65
C GLU A 184 -4.34 -18.38 11.98
N LEU A 185 -4.57 -17.06 11.92
CA LEU A 185 -5.88 -16.44 12.11
C LEU A 185 -6.60 -16.18 10.77
N GLY A 186 -6.04 -16.67 9.66
CA GLY A 186 -6.59 -16.49 8.31
C GLY A 186 -6.38 -15.07 7.77
N ARG A 187 -5.44 -14.30 8.31
CA ARG A 187 -5.20 -12.90 7.94
C ARG A 187 -4.18 -12.81 6.81
N CYS A 188 -4.38 -11.89 5.88
CA CYS A 188 -3.41 -11.66 4.80
C CYS A 188 -2.08 -11.15 5.36
N GLY A 189 -0.97 -11.62 4.79
CA GLY A 189 0.36 -11.07 5.03
C GLY A 189 0.74 -10.02 3.99
N VAL A 190 2.04 -9.78 3.85
CA VAL A 190 2.59 -8.81 2.89
C VAL A 190 2.29 -9.23 1.46
N SER A 191 1.91 -8.25 0.64
CA SER A 191 1.82 -8.39 -0.82
C SER A 191 2.84 -7.45 -1.48
N ILE A 192 3.59 -7.94 -2.46
CA ILE A 192 4.59 -7.14 -3.18
C ILE A 192 4.50 -7.43 -4.69
N ALA A 193 4.65 -6.40 -5.51
CA ALA A 193 4.76 -6.53 -6.95
C ALA A 193 5.80 -5.55 -7.50
N SER A 194 6.52 -5.97 -8.53
CA SER A 194 7.07 -5.01 -9.49
C SER A 194 6.03 -4.84 -10.59
N VAL A 195 5.31 -3.74 -10.56
CA VAL A 195 4.20 -3.46 -11.47
C VAL A 195 4.76 -2.93 -12.78
N GLY A 196 4.69 -3.74 -13.83
CA GLY A 196 4.90 -3.32 -15.22
C GLY A 196 3.64 -3.56 -16.06
N GLN A 197 3.63 -3.01 -17.28
CA GLN A 197 2.44 -3.03 -18.14
C GLN A 197 2.00 -4.45 -18.55
N ASP A 198 2.92 -5.41 -18.54
CA ASP A 198 2.70 -6.82 -18.92
C ASP A 198 1.90 -7.62 -17.88
N ILE A 199 1.85 -7.18 -16.62
CA ILE A 199 1.01 -7.80 -15.57
C ILE A 199 -0.25 -6.99 -15.26
N MET A 200 -0.43 -5.81 -15.87
CA MET A 200 -1.69 -5.06 -15.75
C MET A 200 -2.84 -5.78 -16.46
N PRO A 201 -4.10 -5.62 -16.00
CA PRO A 201 -5.23 -6.32 -16.59
C PRO A 201 -5.47 -5.91 -18.05
N THR A 202 -5.68 -6.91 -18.89
CA THR A 202 -6.17 -6.77 -20.27
C THR A 202 -7.68 -7.01 -20.40
N GLU A 203 -8.30 -7.50 -19.33
CA GLU A 203 -9.72 -7.86 -19.25
C GLU A 203 -10.47 -7.06 -18.18
N LYS A 204 -11.80 -7.15 -18.18
CA LYS A 204 -12.64 -6.55 -17.14
C LYS A 204 -12.48 -7.33 -15.84
N ARG A 205 -12.62 -6.62 -14.72
CA ARG A 205 -12.60 -7.21 -13.37
C ARG A 205 -13.71 -8.25 -13.21
N GLY A 206 -13.36 -9.40 -12.65
CA GLY A 206 -14.28 -10.47 -12.30
C GLY A 206 -14.89 -10.31 -10.91
N SER A 207 -15.81 -11.21 -10.56
CA SER A 207 -16.44 -11.23 -9.23
C SER A 207 -15.48 -11.71 -8.16
N ILE A 208 -15.52 -11.05 -7.00
CA ILE A 208 -14.75 -11.40 -5.79
C ILE A 208 -15.64 -11.73 -4.59
N GLY A 209 -16.96 -11.79 -4.79
CA GLY A 209 -17.95 -11.89 -3.70
C GLY A 209 -17.84 -13.16 -2.86
N SER A 210 -17.25 -14.23 -3.40
CA SER A 210 -17.05 -15.50 -2.68
C SER A 210 -16.02 -15.41 -1.56
N VAL A 211 -15.07 -14.48 -1.63
CA VAL A 211 -14.02 -14.33 -0.63
C VAL A 211 -14.57 -13.63 0.61
N LYS A 212 -14.28 -14.19 1.78
CA LYS A 212 -14.61 -13.58 3.07
C LYS A 212 -13.31 -13.48 3.88
N PRO A 213 -12.64 -12.32 3.87
CA PRO A 213 -11.41 -12.12 4.62
C PRO A 213 -11.61 -12.29 6.14
N SER A 214 -10.52 -12.34 6.89
CA SER A 214 -10.56 -12.31 8.35
C SER A 214 -11.41 -11.13 8.86
N GLY A 215 -12.26 -11.40 9.85
CA GLY A 215 -13.14 -10.38 10.46
C GLY A 215 -14.25 -9.87 9.54
N TRP A 216 -14.54 -10.53 8.41
CA TRP A 216 -15.57 -10.07 7.48
C TRP A 216 -16.96 -10.00 8.12
N GLN A 217 -17.61 -8.84 7.97
CA GLN A 217 -19.01 -8.60 8.33
C GLN A 217 -19.74 -7.97 7.15
N THR A 218 -21.02 -8.31 6.98
CA THR A 218 -21.91 -7.62 6.04
C THR A 218 -22.81 -6.68 6.85
N VAL A 219 -22.45 -5.40 6.93
CA VAL A 219 -23.16 -4.38 7.72
C VAL A 219 -23.36 -3.10 6.92
N LYS A 220 -24.50 -2.42 7.15
CA LYS A 220 -24.89 -1.18 6.48
C LYS A 220 -25.07 -0.03 7.47
N TYR A 221 -24.65 1.17 7.06
CA TYR A 221 -24.88 2.44 7.74
C TYR A 221 -25.42 3.47 6.74
N ASN A 222 -26.74 3.50 6.58
CA ASN A 222 -27.40 4.36 5.60
C ASN A 222 -27.18 5.84 5.93
N GLY A 223 -26.76 6.62 4.94
CA GLY A 223 -26.51 8.05 5.10
C GLY A 223 -25.20 8.42 5.78
N VAL A 224 -24.44 7.44 6.29
CA VAL A 224 -23.11 7.64 6.91
C VAL A 224 -22.01 7.13 6.00
N VAL A 225 -22.19 5.95 5.39
CA VAL A 225 -21.22 5.36 4.47
C VAL A 225 -21.73 5.49 3.05
N ASN A 226 -20.89 6.01 2.15
CA ASN A 226 -21.23 6.08 0.73
C ASN A 226 -21.37 4.65 0.15
N GLY A 227 -22.52 4.32 -0.44
CA GLY A 227 -22.85 2.96 -0.86
C GLY A 227 -23.39 2.08 0.28
N ASN A 228 -23.63 2.65 1.46
CA ASN A 228 -24.20 2.06 2.67
C ASN A 228 -23.40 0.94 3.33
N TYR A 229 -22.67 0.10 2.59
CA TYR A 229 -21.87 -0.98 3.16
C TYR A 229 -20.57 -0.47 3.79
N LEU A 230 -20.31 -0.85 5.04
CA LEU A 230 -19.08 -0.46 5.74
C LEU A 230 -17.84 -1.04 5.08
N TYR A 231 -17.83 -2.35 4.84
CA TYR A 231 -16.64 -3.08 4.39
C TYR A 231 -16.69 -3.42 2.90
N ASN A 232 -15.55 -3.20 2.27
CA ASN A 232 -15.18 -3.73 0.97
C ASN A 232 -14.24 -4.93 1.16
N ARG A 233 -14.26 -5.84 0.18
CA ARG A 233 -13.15 -6.79 -0.03
C ARG A 233 -12.02 -5.99 -0.66
N SER A 234 -11.20 -5.39 0.20
CA SER A 234 -10.16 -4.46 -0.21
C SER A 234 -8.96 -5.25 -0.69
N HIS A 235 -8.56 -5.02 -1.94
CA HIS A 235 -7.33 -5.55 -2.49
C HIS A 235 -6.13 -4.94 -1.76
N LEU A 236 -5.09 -5.74 -1.45
CA LEU A 236 -3.79 -5.19 -1.02
C LEU A 236 -3.04 -4.63 -2.24
N ILE A 237 -3.01 -5.39 -3.33
CA ILE A 237 -2.59 -4.92 -4.65
C ILE A 237 -3.82 -4.90 -5.55
N GLY A 238 -4.27 -3.69 -5.91
CA GLY A 238 -5.48 -3.47 -6.69
C GLY A 238 -5.48 -4.18 -8.04
N PHE A 239 -6.64 -4.67 -8.46
CA PHE A 239 -6.85 -5.30 -9.78
C PHE A 239 -6.25 -4.50 -10.93
N GLN A 240 -6.31 -3.16 -10.88
CA GLN A 240 -5.76 -2.32 -11.94
C GLN A 240 -4.24 -2.42 -12.10
N LEU A 241 -3.53 -2.94 -11.11
CA LEU A 241 -2.07 -3.07 -11.10
C LEU A 241 -1.61 -4.44 -11.59
N THR A 242 -2.31 -5.52 -11.22
CA THR A 242 -1.86 -6.91 -11.49
C THR A 242 -2.91 -7.83 -12.12
N GLY A 243 -4.15 -7.36 -12.31
CA GLY A 243 -5.25 -8.16 -12.85
C GLY A 243 -5.82 -9.22 -11.90
N GLU A 244 -5.34 -9.28 -10.66
CA GLU A 244 -5.78 -10.28 -9.69
C GLU A 244 -7.22 -10.03 -9.18
N ASN A 245 -8.08 -11.05 -9.29
CA ASN A 245 -9.46 -11.01 -8.86
C ASN A 245 -9.65 -11.57 -7.44
N ALA A 246 -10.22 -12.77 -7.31
CA ALA A 246 -10.68 -13.35 -6.05
C ALA A 246 -9.57 -14.09 -5.27
N ASN A 247 -8.37 -13.51 -5.23
CA ASN A 247 -7.23 -14.10 -4.53
C ASN A 247 -7.37 -13.89 -3.02
N THR A 248 -7.56 -14.99 -2.29
CA THR A 248 -7.79 -14.98 -0.83
C THR A 248 -6.61 -14.42 -0.04
N LYS A 249 -5.39 -14.40 -0.61
CA LYS A 249 -4.18 -13.83 0.00
C LYS A 249 -3.99 -12.33 -0.27
N ASN A 250 -4.87 -11.74 -1.11
CA ASN A 250 -4.78 -10.35 -1.54
C ASN A 250 -6.01 -9.53 -1.12
N LEU A 251 -6.92 -10.07 -0.30
CA LEU A 251 -8.17 -9.43 0.06
C LEU A 251 -8.31 -9.33 1.58
N ILE A 252 -8.44 -8.11 2.09
CA ILE A 252 -8.69 -7.83 3.52
C ILE A 252 -10.09 -7.21 3.73
N THR A 253 -10.58 -7.28 4.97
CA THR A 253 -11.75 -6.52 5.41
C THR A 253 -11.34 -5.05 5.58
N GLY A 254 -11.54 -4.25 4.53
CA GLY A 254 -11.22 -2.82 4.52
C GLY A 254 -12.48 -1.99 4.51
N THR A 255 -12.53 -0.89 5.25
CA THR A 255 -13.65 0.05 5.18
C THR A 255 -13.77 0.69 3.80
N ARG A 256 -14.96 1.16 3.45
CA ARG A 256 -15.19 1.92 2.22
C ARG A 256 -14.27 3.14 2.14
N TYR A 257 -14.12 3.86 3.25
CA TYR A 257 -13.24 5.03 3.34
C TYR A 257 -11.77 4.68 3.10
N MET A 258 -11.25 3.64 3.76
CA MET A 258 -9.89 3.16 3.49
C MET A 258 -9.70 2.77 2.03
N ASN A 259 -10.61 1.99 1.47
CA ASN A 259 -10.50 1.48 0.10
C ASN A 259 -10.55 2.61 -0.94
N VAL A 260 -11.47 3.58 -0.80
CA VAL A 260 -11.72 4.60 -1.83
C VAL A 260 -10.97 5.90 -1.58
N ASP A 261 -10.98 6.43 -0.37
CA ASP A 261 -10.33 7.71 -0.06
C ASP A 261 -8.88 7.52 0.39
N GLY A 262 -8.55 6.34 0.92
CA GLY A 262 -7.22 6.00 1.42
C GLY A 262 -6.29 5.41 0.36
N MET A 263 -6.67 4.27 -0.23
CA MET A 263 -5.79 3.47 -1.11
C MET A 263 -5.85 3.91 -2.58
N LEU A 264 -7.06 4.03 -3.13
CA LEU A 264 -7.28 4.27 -4.57
C LEU A 264 -6.47 5.45 -5.16
N PRO A 265 -6.27 6.60 -4.49
CA PRO A 265 -5.43 7.67 -5.03
C PRO A 265 -3.99 7.23 -5.31
N PHE A 266 -3.40 6.38 -4.46
CA PHE A 266 -2.04 5.87 -4.63
C PHE A 266 -1.97 4.83 -5.74
N GLU A 267 -2.97 3.94 -5.80
CA GLU A 267 -3.07 2.96 -6.87
C GLU A 267 -3.19 3.64 -8.25
N ASN A 268 -3.99 4.70 -8.35
CA ASN A 268 -4.14 5.46 -9.59
C ASN A 268 -2.83 6.13 -10.01
N MET A 269 -2.09 6.74 -9.06
CA MET A 269 -0.78 7.33 -9.37
C MET A 269 0.19 6.28 -9.95
N VAL A 270 0.26 5.09 -9.35
CA VAL A 270 1.10 3.99 -9.83
C VAL A 270 0.63 3.51 -11.21
N ALA A 271 -0.66 3.26 -11.37
CA ALA A 271 -1.23 2.78 -12.62
C ALA A 271 -1.01 3.76 -13.79
N ASP A 272 -1.21 5.06 -13.54
CA ASP A 272 -1.01 6.10 -14.54
C ASP A 272 0.48 6.19 -14.95
N TYR A 273 1.40 6.18 -13.97
CA TYR A 273 2.84 6.19 -14.24
C TYR A 273 3.26 5.00 -15.11
N VAL A 274 2.85 3.78 -14.76
CA VAL A 274 3.21 2.56 -15.51
C VAL A 274 2.65 2.63 -16.94
N LYS A 275 1.40 3.06 -17.12
CA LYS A 275 0.77 3.19 -18.45
C LYS A 275 1.40 4.27 -19.32
N GLU A 276 1.83 5.38 -18.74
CA GLU A 276 2.37 6.52 -19.48
C GLU A 276 3.84 6.32 -19.88
N THR A 277 4.59 5.57 -19.08
CA THR A 277 6.04 5.44 -19.23
C THR A 277 6.50 4.07 -19.70
N ASN A 278 5.67 3.03 -19.50
CA ASN A 278 6.05 1.62 -19.65
C ASN A 278 7.25 1.22 -18.75
N ASN A 279 7.47 1.96 -17.65
CA ASN A 279 8.42 1.65 -16.60
C ASN A 279 7.78 0.75 -15.52
N HIS A 280 8.59 0.26 -14.58
CA HIS A 280 8.15 -0.52 -13.44
C HIS A 280 8.04 0.32 -12.16
N VAL A 281 7.14 -0.11 -11.28
CA VAL A 281 7.04 0.40 -9.91
C VAL A 281 7.11 -0.78 -8.94
N LEU A 282 8.14 -0.80 -8.09
CA LEU A 282 8.16 -1.70 -6.94
C LEU A 282 7.14 -1.19 -5.92
N TYR A 283 6.12 -2.00 -5.67
CA TYR A 283 4.95 -1.68 -4.87
C TYR A 283 4.74 -2.75 -3.80
N ARG A 284 4.67 -2.36 -2.53
CA ARG A 284 4.46 -3.28 -1.39
C ARG A 284 3.37 -2.77 -0.49
N VAL A 285 2.47 -3.67 -0.11
CA VAL A 285 1.39 -3.39 0.84
C VAL A 285 1.46 -4.37 2.00
N THR A 286 1.60 -3.82 3.21
CA THR A 286 1.71 -4.57 4.46
C THR A 286 0.49 -4.25 5.33
N PRO A 287 -0.47 -5.17 5.48
CA PRO A 287 -1.55 -5.01 6.43
C PRO A 287 -1.03 -5.09 7.86
N ILE A 288 -1.47 -4.15 8.70
CA ILE A 288 -1.03 -4.04 10.09
C ILE A 288 -2.16 -4.47 11.01
N PHE A 289 -1.94 -5.53 11.77
CA PHE A 289 -2.87 -6.04 12.78
C PHE A 289 -2.30 -5.82 14.18
N GLU A 290 -3.13 -5.30 15.09
CA GLU A 290 -2.80 -5.22 16.51
C GLU A 290 -3.11 -6.54 17.20
N GLY A 291 -2.09 -7.20 17.74
CA GLY A 291 -2.25 -8.47 18.45
C GLY A 291 -3.00 -9.52 17.64
N SER A 292 -4.08 -10.06 18.22
CA SER A 292 -4.94 -11.08 17.60
C SER A 292 -6.13 -10.49 16.84
N ASN A 293 -6.10 -9.21 16.47
CA ASN A 293 -7.20 -8.60 15.74
C ASN A 293 -7.38 -9.25 14.36
N LEU A 294 -8.63 -9.48 13.97
CA LEU A 294 -8.99 -10.09 12.68
C LEU A 294 -9.12 -9.05 11.56
N VAL A 295 -9.36 -7.79 11.90
CA VAL A 295 -9.38 -6.66 10.98
C VAL A 295 -8.10 -5.86 11.16
N ALA A 296 -7.44 -5.50 10.06
CA ALA A 296 -6.24 -4.69 10.10
C ALA A 296 -6.57 -3.27 10.58
N SER A 297 -5.72 -2.67 11.42
CA SER A 297 -5.83 -1.25 11.81
C SER A 297 -5.59 -0.31 10.62
N GLY A 298 -4.89 -0.81 9.58
CA GLY A 298 -4.56 -0.09 8.37
C GLY A 298 -3.57 -0.88 7.52
N VAL A 299 -3.08 -0.26 6.44
CA VAL A 299 -2.01 -0.82 5.59
C VAL A 299 -0.88 0.19 5.43
N LEU A 300 0.36 -0.29 5.46
CA LEU A 300 1.50 0.46 4.96
C LEU A 300 1.61 0.23 3.45
N ILE A 301 1.67 1.30 2.67
CA ILE A 301 1.85 1.25 1.22
C ILE A 301 3.18 1.93 0.88
N GLU A 302 4.04 1.18 0.21
CA GLU A 302 5.35 1.61 -0.24
C GLU A 302 5.42 1.51 -1.76
N ALA A 303 5.91 2.56 -2.42
CA ALA A 303 6.09 2.55 -3.86
C ALA A 303 7.35 3.29 -4.28
N LYS A 304 8.10 2.71 -5.22
CA LYS A 304 9.24 3.34 -5.88
C LYS A 304 9.30 2.92 -7.35
N SER A 305 9.30 3.91 -8.22
CA SER A 305 9.58 3.74 -9.65
C SER A 305 11.04 3.33 -9.87
N VAL A 306 11.24 2.33 -10.73
CA VAL A 306 12.52 1.59 -10.81
C VAL A 306 13.50 2.29 -11.75
N GLU A 307 13.10 2.52 -13.00
CA GLU A 307 13.96 3.01 -14.09
C GLU A 307 14.42 4.46 -13.90
N ASP A 308 13.59 5.30 -13.28
CA ASP A 308 13.89 6.70 -12.98
C ASP A 308 14.34 6.90 -11.52
N SER A 309 14.55 5.81 -10.78
CA SER A 309 15.01 5.81 -9.39
C SER A 309 14.10 6.56 -8.40
N GLY A 310 12.80 6.65 -8.69
CA GLY A 310 11.83 7.31 -7.80
C GLY A 310 11.47 8.73 -8.19
N ASP A 311 11.87 9.20 -9.37
CA ASP A 311 11.56 10.58 -9.83
C ASP A 311 10.06 10.74 -10.11
N GLY A 312 9.41 9.72 -10.70
CA GLY A 312 7.98 9.72 -10.98
C GLY A 312 7.11 9.28 -9.80
N ILE A 313 7.47 8.14 -9.17
CA ILE A 313 6.77 7.54 -8.03
C ILE A 313 7.74 7.28 -6.90
N LEU A 314 7.51 7.92 -5.75
CA LEU A 314 8.18 7.65 -4.49
C LEU A 314 7.25 8.01 -3.33
N PHE A 315 6.77 7.00 -2.60
CA PHE A 315 6.02 7.24 -1.38
C PHE A 315 6.07 6.08 -0.39
N ASN A 316 5.84 6.42 0.88
CA ASN A 316 5.65 5.49 1.97
C ASN A 316 4.59 6.07 2.90
N VAL A 317 3.41 5.45 2.89
CA VAL A 317 2.22 5.99 3.56
C VAL A 317 1.52 4.90 4.37
N TYR A 318 0.99 5.28 5.53
CA TYR A 318 0.07 4.45 6.27
C TYR A 318 -1.36 4.91 6.00
N VAL A 319 -2.19 4.00 5.51
CA VAL A 319 -3.62 4.22 5.24
C VAL A 319 -4.44 3.59 6.36
N TYR A 320 -5.23 4.41 7.06
CA TYR A 320 -6.00 3.97 8.21
C TYR A 320 -7.24 3.19 7.79
N ASN A 321 -7.47 2.03 8.41
CA ASN A 321 -8.71 1.26 8.21
C ASN A 321 -9.80 1.76 9.16
N VAL A 322 -10.27 2.98 8.92
CA VAL A 322 -11.29 3.68 9.73
C VAL A 322 -12.44 4.11 8.83
N GLN A 323 -13.61 4.36 9.40
CA GLN A 323 -14.73 4.95 8.71
C GLN A 323 -15.27 6.12 9.54
N PRO A 324 -15.22 7.36 9.04
CA PRO A 324 -15.83 8.48 9.74
C PRO A 324 -17.29 8.19 10.11
N GLY A 325 -17.64 8.40 11.39
CA GLY A 325 -18.98 8.13 11.92
C GLY A 325 -19.25 6.68 12.35
N VAL A 326 -18.26 5.78 12.28
CA VAL A 326 -18.41 4.36 12.67
C VAL A 326 -17.24 3.94 13.57
N ILE A 327 -17.55 3.33 14.69
CA ILE A 327 -16.59 2.69 15.61
C ILE A 327 -16.48 1.22 15.22
N ILE A 328 -15.24 0.71 15.12
CA ILE A 328 -14.93 -0.66 14.70
C ILE A 328 -14.29 -1.42 15.86
N ASP A 329 -14.82 -2.61 16.15
CA ASP A 329 -14.13 -3.63 16.93
C ASP A 329 -13.21 -4.42 16.00
N TYR A 330 -11.94 -4.03 15.93
CA TYR A 330 -10.95 -4.68 15.07
C TYR A 330 -10.70 -6.15 15.42
N LYS A 331 -11.06 -6.58 16.64
CA LYS A 331 -10.91 -7.99 17.05
C LYS A 331 -11.86 -8.90 16.28
N THR A 332 -13.08 -8.43 16.00
CA THR A 332 -14.15 -9.26 15.44
C THR A 332 -14.70 -8.77 14.10
N GLY A 333 -14.45 -7.50 13.76
CA GLY A 333 -15.04 -6.79 12.64
C GLY A 333 -16.43 -6.20 12.95
N ASN A 334 -16.98 -6.41 14.15
CA ASN A 334 -18.21 -5.76 14.56
C ASN A 334 -18.05 -4.23 14.57
N SER A 335 -19.17 -3.52 14.46
CA SER A 335 -19.16 -2.06 14.38
C SER A 335 -20.45 -1.45 14.90
N GLU A 336 -20.38 -0.19 15.27
CA GLU A 336 -21.51 0.63 15.70
C GLU A 336 -21.34 2.07 15.22
N LEU A 337 -22.43 2.83 15.19
CA LEU A 337 -22.35 4.26 14.89
C LEU A 337 -21.60 4.97 16.01
N ASP A 338 -20.76 5.93 15.62
CA ASP A 338 -20.16 6.83 16.61
C ASP A 338 -21.22 7.83 17.09
N GLU A 339 -21.83 7.54 18.23
CA GLU A 339 -22.87 8.38 18.82
C GLU A 339 -22.36 9.78 19.21
N THR A 340 -21.05 9.98 19.34
CA THR A 340 -20.48 11.31 19.61
C THR A 340 -20.57 12.24 18.39
N ILE A 341 -20.70 11.66 17.19
CA ILE A 341 -20.97 12.37 15.94
C ILE A 341 -22.49 12.38 15.64
N ALA A 342 -23.23 11.35 16.06
CA ALA A 342 -24.68 11.24 15.82
C ALA A 342 -25.57 12.19 16.66
N VAL A 343 -25.04 12.89 17.67
CA VAL A 343 -25.79 13.89 18.46
C VAL A 343 -25.94 15.24 17.73
N GLN A 344 -25.45 15.39 16.50
CA GLN A 344 -25.82 16.51 15.63
C GLN A 344 -26.96 16.15 14.66
N GLU A 345 -28.06 15.63 15.20
CA GLU A 345 -29.36 15.69 14.52
C GLU A 345 -29.92 17.13 14.63
N PRO A 346 -30.36 17.76 13.51
CA PRO A 346 -30.82 19.14 13.48
C PRO A 346 -32.21 19.26 14.11
N THR A 347 -32.26 19.26 15.44
CA THR A 347 -33.46 19.67 16.16
C THR A 347 -33.50 21.19 16.30
N THR A 348 -33.89 21.89 15.24
CA THR A 348 -34.71 23.11 15.35
C THR A 348 -35.25 23.53 13.99
N LYS A 349 -36.58 23.55 13.90
CA LYS A 349 -37.35 24.30 12.91
C LYS A 349 -36.79 25.74 12.81
N PRO A 350 -36.64 26.32 11.61
CA PRO A 350 -35.90 27.57 11.44
C PRO A 350 -36.67 28.72 12.07
N THR A 351 -36.08 29.34 13.08
CA THR A 351 -36.39 30.71 13.47
C THR A 351 -35.17 31.56 13.10
N PRO A 352 -35.34 32.68 12.37
CA PRO A 352 -34.22 33.34 11.70
C PRO A 352 -33.35 34.05 12.73
N ALA A 353 -32.09 33.63 12.85
CA ALA A 353 -31.08 34.35 13.61
C ALA A 353 -29.91 34.69 12.68
N GLU A 354 -29.84 35.99 12.39
CA GLU A 354 -28.70 36.81 12.00
C GLU A 354 -27.53 36.15 11.25
N GLU A 355 -27.49 36.45 9.95
CA GLU A 355 -26.30 36.45 9.11
C GLU A 355 -25.14 37.18 9.79
N GLU A 356 -24.16 36.44 10.29
CA GLU A 356 -22.82 36.99 10.46
C GLU A 356 -22.14 36.97 9.08
N LYS A 357 -22.26 38.10 8.37
CA LYS A 357 -21.56 38.35 7.11
C LYS A 357 -20.06 38.54 7.35
N ALA A 358 -19.25 37.73 6.67
CA ALA A 358 -17.86 38.06 6.31
C ALA A 358 -17.45 37.33 5.01
N PRO A 359 -16.51 37.88 4.23
CA PRO A 359 -16.77 38.78 3.12
C PRO A 359 -16.98 38.08 1.77
N THR A 360 -17.90 38.64 1.01
CA THR A 360 -18.14 38.41 -0.41
C THR A 360 -16.92 38.83 -1.24
N ASN A 361 -16.09 37.89 -1.72
CA ASN A 361 -15.45 37.97 -3.04
C ASN A 361 -14.54 36.80 -3.49
N GLU A 362 -14.35 35.72 -2.72
CA GLU A 362 -13.46 34.64 -3.15
C GLU A 362 -14.07 33.74 -4.23
N ILE A 363 -13.26 33.45 -5.26
CA ILE A 363 -13.58 32.52 -6.34
C ILE A 363 -13.55 31.11 -5.76
N ARG A 364 -14.66 30.36 -5.86
CA ARG A 364 -14.74 28.98 -5.36
C ARG A 364 -14.33 27.96 -6.40
N TYR A 365 -14.61 28.24 -7.67
CA TYR A 365 -14.31 27.34 -8.78
C TYR A 365 -13.83 28.09 -10.03
N VAL A 366 -13.03 27.42 -10.84
CA VAL A 366 -12.58 27.85 -12.16
C VAL A 366 -13.14 26.89 -13.21
N LEU A 367 -13.89 27.43 -14.17
CA LEU A 367 -14.59 26.69 -15.21
C LEU A 367 -13.78 26.66 -16.50
N ASN A 368 -13.68 25.49 -17.13
CA ASN A 368 -13.21 25.34 -18.49
C ASN A 368 -14.41 25.27 -19.43
N THR A 369 -14.70 26.36 -20.15
CA THR A 369 -15.89 26.47 -20.99
C THR A 369 -15.85 25.59 -22.24
N ASN A 370 -14.66 25.11 -22.63
CA ASN A 370 -14.46 24.18 -23.75
C ASN A 370 -14.72 22.72 -23.34
N THR A 371 -14.18 22.27 -22.21
CA THR A 371 -14.34 20.88 -21.74
C THR A 371 -15.58 20.67 -20.88
N LYS A 372 -16.26 21.74 -20.47
CA LYS A 372 -17.40 21.75 -19.53
C LYS A 372 -17.06 21.17 -18.16
N LYS A 373 -15.79 21.21 -17.77
CA LYS A 373 -15.30 20.81 -16.43
C LYS A 373 -15.06 22.02 -15.55
N PHE A 374 -15.16 21.84 -14.24
CA PHE A 374 -14.80 22.85 -13.24
C PHE A 374 -13.72 22.31 -12.31
N HIS A 375 -12.90 23.22 -11.79
CA HIS A 375 -11.72 22.94 -10.99
C HIS A 375 -11.69 23.85 -9.77
N TYR A 376 -11.05 23.43 -8.69
CA TYR A 376 -10.67 24.36 -7.62
C TYR A 376 -9.58 25.33 -8.12
N PRO A 377 -9.52 26.59 -7.65
CA PRO A 377 -8.50 27.56 -8.06
C PRO A 377 -7.05 27.09 -7.87
N THR A 378 -6.81 26.17 -6.94
CA THR A 378 -5.50 25.59 -6.62
C THR A 378 -5.12 24.39 -7.50
N CYS A 379 -6.03 23.90 -8.35
CA CYS A 379 -5.81 22.72 -9.18
C CYS A 379 -4.73 22.99 -10.25
N SER A 380 -3.79 22.06 -10.42
CA SER A 380 -2.69 22.15 -11.39
C SER A 380 -3.19 22.33 -12.83
N SER A 381 -4.34 21.74 -13.17
CA SER A 381 -4.97 21.87 -14.49
C SER A 381 -5.48 23.28 -14.79
N VAL A 382 -5.69 24.14 -13.78
CA VAL A 382 -6.09 25.54 -14.02
C VAL A 382 -5.03 26.28 -14.83
N LYS A 383 -3.74 25.97 -14.59
CA LYS A 383 -2.61 26.59 -15.31
C LYS A 383 -2.54 26.20 -16.79
N THR A 384 -3.26 25.15 -17.20
CA THR A 384 -3.27 24.66 -18.58
C THR A 384 -4.54 25.06 -19.34
N ILE A 385 -5.50 25.72 -18.67
CA ILE A 385 -6.69 26.29 -19.32
C ILE A 385 -6.25 27.55 -20.08
N LYS A 386 -6.64 27.65 -21.35
CA LYS A 386 -6.45 28.90 -22.12
C LYS A 386 -7.31 30.00 -21.51
N ASP A 387 -6.78 31.21 -21.36
CA ASP A 387 -7.51 32.36 -20.80
C ASP A 387 -8.89 32.59 -21.45
N SER A 388 -8.99 32.39 -22.77
CA SER A 388 -10.26 32.53 -23.52
C SER A 388 -11.35 31.53 -23.10
N ASN A 389 -10.94 30.41 -22.48
CA ASN A 389 -11.80 29.31 -22.08
C ASN A 389 -11.98 29.24 -20.56
N MET A 390 -11.40 30.18 -19.81
CA MET A 390 -11.42 30.22 -18.36
C MET A 390 -12.53 31.15 -17.86
N LYS A 391 -13.35 30.69 -16.92
CA LYS A 391 -14.35 31.52 -16.24
C LYS A 391 -14.35 31.24 -14.75
N GLU A 392 -14.33 32.29 -13.93
CA GLU A 392 -14.41 32.16 -12.48
C GLU A 392 -15.85 32.02 -12.01
N PHE A 393 -16.07 31.24 -10.95
CA PHE A 393 -17.38 31.00 -10.37
C PHE A 393 -17.35 31.18 -8.84
N LYS A 394 -18.36 31.86 -8.32
CA LYS A 394 -18.50 32.31 -6.93
C LYS A 394 -19.81 31.81 -6.31
N GLY A 395 -20.17 30.56 -6.57
CA GLY A 395 -21.32 29.88 -6.00
C GLY A 395 -20.94 28.49 -5.48
N ASP A 396 -21.92 27.73 -5.05
CA ASP A 396 -21.71 26.39 -4.51
C ASP A 396 -21.57 25.35 -5.62
N ARG A 397 -21.07 24.17 -5.28
CA ARG A 397 -20.84 23.10 -6.27
C ARG A 397 -22.15 22.69 -6.95
N GLU A 398 -23.22 22.69 -6.17
CA GLU A 398 -24.58 22.31 -6.55
C GLU A 398 -25.10 23.19 -7.69
N ASP A 399 -24.75 24.49 -7.70
CA ASP A 399 -25.11 25.44 -8.77
C ASP A 399 -24.40 25.15 -10.11
N LEU A 400 -23.29 24.40 -10.09
CA LEU A 400 -22.51 24.04 -11.29
C LEU A 400 -22.94 22.71 -11.92
N ILE A 401 -23.63 21.87 -11.15
CA ILE A 401 -24.04 20.52 -11.57
C ILE A 401 -25.56 20.40 -11.78
N SER A 402 -26.33 21.44 -11.46
CA SER A 402 -27.72 21.63 -11.88
C SER A 402 -27.81 22.09 -13.32
#